data_AF-A0A949PRA0-F1
#
_entry.id   AF-A0A949PRA0-F1
#
_cell.length_a   1.000
_cell.length_b   1.000
_cell.length_c   1.000
_cell.angle_alpha   90.00
_cell.angle_beta   90.00
_cell.angle_gamma   90.00
#
_symmetry.space_group_name_H-M   'P 1'
#
loop_
_entity.id
_entity.type
_entity.pdbx_description
1 polymer ?
#
loop_
_entity_poly.entity_id
_entity_poly.type
_entity_poly.pdbx_seq_one_letter_code
_entity_poly.pdbx_strand_id
1 'polypeptide(L)'
;MIEGLITGRLTTDPSERTDRFGKTFMVARMRATVGDGNLRPNAGTETPSSLFVNVVAFDPVPCKQLLELQEGDIISIVGPLTPKVWTDKQGASYPALDVVAYRVLALPAQVHAAEFA
;
A
#
# COMPACT_ATOMS: atom_id res chain seq x y z
N MET A 1 -7.05 4.39 17.97
CA MET A 1 -6.57 4.56 16.58
C MET A 1 -5.10 4.23 16.59
N ILE A 2 -4.64 3.34 15.71
CA ILE A 2 -3.20 3.02 15.60
C ILE A 2 -2.65 3.98 14.55
N GLU A 3 -1.78 4.89 14.94
CA GLU A 3 -0.96 5.61 13.98
C GLU A 3 0.21 4.71 13.56
N GLY A 4 0.50 4.68 12.27
CA GLY A 4 1.56 3.84 11.78
C GLY A 4 2.29 4.44 10.59
N LEU A 5 3.57 4.07 10.51
CA LEU A 5 4.37 4.16 9.31
C LEU A 5 4.53 2.75 8.77
N ILE A 6 4.17 2.55 7.50
CA ILE A 6 4.31 1.25 6.83
C ILE A 6 4.98 1.42 5.48
N THR A 7 5.93 0.54 5.20
CA THR A 7 6.71 0.53 3.96
C THR A 7 6.50 -0.79 3.23
N GLY A 8 6.50 -0.72 1.90
CA GLY A 8 6.29 -1.89 1.05
C GLY A 8 6.18 -1.51 -0.41
N ARG A 9 5.75 -2.46 -1.23
CA ARG A 9 5.72 -2.32 -2.69
C ARG A 9 4.30 -2.29 -3.24
N LEU A 10 4.01 -1.34 -4.13
CA LEU A 10 2.74 -1.28 -4.85
C LEU A 10 2.52 -2.57 -5.65
N THR A 11 1.31 -3.13 -5.55
CA THR A 11 0.93 -4.38 -6.25
C THR A 11 0.16 -4.14 -7.53
N THR A 12 -0.30 -2.90 -7.74
CA THR A 12 -1.04 -2.42 -8.91
C THR A 12 -0.79 -0.92 -9.03
N ASP A 13 -1.04 -0.34 -10.19
CA ASP A 13 -1.06 1.11 -10.37
C ASP A 13 -2.09 1.75 -9.41
N PRO A 14 -1.74 2.88 -8.76
CA PRO A 14 -2.70 3.68 -8.03
C PRO A 14 -3.85 4.14 -8.93
N SER A 15 -5.06 4.12 -8.41
CA SER A 15 -6.27 4.44 -9.17
C SER A 15 -6.96 5.66 -8.60
N GLU A 16 -7.32 6.60 -9.48
CA GLU A 16 -8.20 7.69 -9.14
C GLU A 16 -9.66 7.21 -9.02
N ARG A 17 -10.36 7.76 -8.03
CA ARG A 17 -11.78 7.53 -7.79
C ARG A 17 -12.46 8.85 -7.43
N THR A 18 -13.76 8.90 -7.65
CA THR A 18 -14.60 10.03 -7.30
C THR A 18 -15.66 9.57 -6.32
N ASP A 19 -15.85 10.30 -5.23
CA ASP A 19 -16.90 10.00 -4.26
C ASP A 19 -18.28 10.49 -4.74
N ARG A 20 -19.32 10.23 -3.93
CA ARG A 20 -20.70 10.64 -4.24
C ARG A 20 -20.91 12.16 -4.30
N PHE A 21 -19.97 12.94 -3.79
CA PHE A 21 -20.02 14.41 -3.74
C PHE A 21 -19.12 15.04 -4.82
N GLY A 22 -18.53 14.24 -5.72
CA GLY A 22 -17.64 14.72 -6.77
C GLY A 22 -16.21 14.99 -6.30
N LYS A 23 -15.84 14.62 -5.07
CA LYS A 23 -14.46 14.78 -4.59
C LYS A 23 -13.59 13.62 -5.07
N THR A 24 -12.48 13.97 -5.72
CA THR A 24 -11.47 13.01 -6.15
C THR A 24 -10.64 12.50 -4.96
N PHE A 25 -10.36 11.20 -4.96
CA PHE A 25 -9.48 10.53 -4.01
C PHE A 25 -8.69 9.42 -4.71
N MET A 26 -7.56 9.02 -4.13
CA MET A 26 -6.72 7.95 -4.66
C MET A 26 -6.87 6.68 -3.85
N VAL A 27 -6.88 5.53 -4.53
CA VAL A 27 -6.75 4.22 -3.92
C VAL A 27 -5.52 3.52 -4.45
N ALA A 28 -4.85 2.76 -3.59
CA ALA A 28 -3.75 1.90 -3.99
C ALA A 28 -3.73 0.63 -3.14
N ARG A 29 -2.94 -0.35 -3.57
CA ARG A 29 -2.66 -1.55 -2.78
C ARG A 29 -1.18 -1.83 -2.80
N MET A 30 -0.64 -2.16 -1.63
CA MET A 30 0.75 -2.55 -1.47
C MET A 30 0.88 -3.84 -0.67
N ARG A 31 2.04 -4.48 -0.78
CA ARG A 31 2.47 -5.57 0.09
C ARG A 31 3.63 -5.09 0.95
N ALA A 32 3.46 -5.18 2.27
CA ALA A 32 4.52 -4.95 3.25
C ALA A 32 5.12 -6.30 3.65
N THR A 33 6.44 -6.44 3.52
CA THR A 33 7.15 -7.63 3.98
C THR A 33 7.02 -7.72 5.50
N VAL A 34 6.64 -8.90 5.98
CA VAL A 34 6.63 -9.20 7.42
C VAL A 34 7.83 -10.11 7.68
N GLY A 35 8.46 -9.93 8.85
CA GLY A 35 9.71 -10.59 9.21
C GLY A 35 9.57 -12.11 9.36
N ASP A 36 10.21 -12.66 10.40
CA ASP A 36 10.22 -14.09 10.72
C ASP A 36 8.84 -14.70 11.03
N GLY A 37 7.81 -13.87 11.21
CA GLY A 37 6.43 -14.31 11.42
C GLY A 37 5.76 -14.83 10.14
N ASN A 38 5.21 -16.04 10.21
CA ASN A 38 4.35 -16.57 9.16
C ASN A 38 2.91 -16.01 9.28
N LEU A 39 2.52 -15.12 8.37
CA LEU A 39 1.17 -14.55 8.34
C LEU A 39 0.13 -15.40 7.59
N ARG A 40 0.56 -16.44 6.85
CA ARG A 40 -0.36 -17.31 6.10
C ARG A 40 -0.44 -18.67 6.78
N PRO A 41 -1.65 -19.16 7.11
CA PRO A 41 -1.81 -20.54 7.51
C PRO A 41 -1.17 -21.46 6.46
N ASN A 42 -0.30 -22.38 6.89
CA ASN A 42 0.36 -23.38 6.05
C ASN A 42 1.41 -22.87 5.04
N ALA A 43 1.88 -21.62 5.11
CA ALA A 43 3.08 -21.25 4.33
C ALA A 43 4.33 -21.89 4.95
N GLY A 44 5.24 -22.42 4.12
CA GLY A 44 6.53 -22.93 4.60
C GLY A 44 7.39 -21.81 5.18
N THR A 45 8.30 -22.15 6.09
CA THR A 45 9.22 -21.20 6.76
C THR A 45 10.19 -20.50 5.81
N GLU A 46 10.28 -20.96 4.56
CA GLU A 46 11.20 -20.45 3.54
C GLU A 46 10.58 -19.36 2.64
N THR A 47 9.27 -19.13 2.73
CA THR A 47 8.59 -18.08 1.94
C THR A 47 8.37 -16.84 2.79
N PRO A 48 8.98 -15.68 2.47
CA PRO A 48 8.74 -14.45 3.20
C PRO A 48 7.25 -14.11 3.16
N SER A 49 6.65 -13.94 4.34
CA SER A 49 5.23 -13.60 4.44
C SER A 49 5.03 -12.11 4.18
N SER A 50 3.89 -11.75 3.59
CA SER A 50 3.59 -10.36 3.28
C SER A 50 2.18 -10.02 3.69
N LEU A 51 2.02 -8.82 4.24
CA LEU A 51 0.74 -8.25 4.64
C LEU A 51 0.20 -7.39 3.49
N PHE A 52 -1.05 -7.63 3.09
CA PHE A 52 -1.73 -6.72 2.18
C PHE A 52 -2.14 -5.46 2.93
N VAL A 53 -1.89 -4.32 2.30
CA VAL A 53 -2.20 -3.00 2.83
C VAL A 53 -3.00 -2.27 1.76
N ASN A 54 -4.27 -1.99 2.05
CA ASN A 54 -5.12 -1.14 1.22
C ASN A 54 -4.91 0.31 1.63
N VAL A 55 -4.70 1.17 0.65
CA VAL A 55 -4.37 2.58 0.86
C VAL A 55 -5.48 3.42 0.27
N VAL A 56 -5.92 4.42 1.02
CA VAL A 56 -6.81 5.47 0.54
C VAL A 56 -6.21 6.82 0.91
N ALA A 57 -6.13 7.75 -0.03
CA ALA A 57 -5.71 9.13 0.22
C ALA A 57 -6.82 10.08 -0.17
N PHE A 58 -7.16 11.02 0.72
CA PHE A 58 -8.19 12.04 0.47
C PHE A 58 -7.64 13.47 0.36
N ASP A 59 -6.42 13.68 0.86
CA ASP A 59 -5.77 14.98 0.85
C ASP A 59 -5.04 15.21 -0.48
N PRO A 60 -5.00 16.45 -1.00
CA PRO A 60 -4.43 16.73 -2.32
C PRO A 60 -2.97 16.29 -2.48
N VAL A 61 -2.16 16.46 -1.44
CA VAL A 61 -0.72 16.13 -1.46
C VAL A 61 -0.49 14.62 -1.65
N PRO A 62 -0.98 13.72 -0.77
CA PRO A 62 -0.80 12.28 -0.97
C PRO A 62 -1.52 11.76 -2.22
N CYS A 63 -2.64 12.38 -2.64
CA CYS A 63 -3.27 12.04 -3.92
C CYS A 63 -2.34 12.30 -5.11
N LYS A 64 -1.76 13.50 -5.18
CA LYS A 64 -0.81 13.84 -6.26
C LYS A 64 0.41 12.92 -6.24
N GLN A 65 0.94 12.62 -5.06
CA GLN A 65 2.08 11.71 -4.93
C GLN A 65 1.75 10.31 -5.43
N LEU A 66 0.57 9.76 -5.10
CA LEU A 66 0.16 8.45 -5.59
C LEU A 66 -0.09 8.44 -7.11
N LEU A 67 -0.57 9.54 -7.68
CA LEU A 67 -0.82 9.66 -9.13
C LEU A 67 0.46 9.54 -9.95
N GLU A 68 1.61 9.92 -9.39
CA GLU A 68 2.93 9.88 -10.06
C GLU A 68 3.62 8.52 -9.95
N LEU A 69 3.01 7.52 -9.30
CA LEU A 69 3.58 6.21 -9.04
C LEU A 69 2.92 5.12 -9.89
N GLN A 70 3.60 3.98 -9.97
CA GLN A 70 3.17 2.81 -10.73
C GLN A 70 3.33 1.51 -9.93
N GLU A 71 2.74 0.43 -10.44
CA GLU A 71 2.98 -0.90 -9.93
C GLU A 71 4.49 -1.17 -9.79
N GLY A 72 4.86 -1.75 -8.66
CA GLY A 72 6.25 -2.07 -8.36
C GLY A 72 7.02 -0.96 -7.64
N ASP A 73 6.53 0.29 -7.56
CA ASP A 73 7.22 1.31 -6.76
C ASP A 73 7.23 0.97 -5.26
N ILE A 74 8.33 1.32 -4.59
CA ILE A 74 8.46 1.19 -3.14
C ILE A 74 7.98 2.49 -2.50
N ILE A 75 7.04 2.36 -1.56
CA ILE A 75 6.42 3.49 -0.88
C ILE A 75 6.44 3.29 0.63
N SER A 76 6.54 4.40 1.35
CA SER A 76 6.33 4.54 2.77
C SER A 76 5.13 5.45 3.01
N ILE A 77 4.17 4.98 3.79
CA ILE A 77 2.93 5.71 4.08
C ILE A 77 2.84 5.95 5.57
N VAL A 78 2.36 7.15 5.94
CA VAL A 78 1.96 7.45 7.31
C VAL A 78 0.47 7.76 7.34
N GLY A 79 -0.22 7.16 8.31
CA GLY A 79 -1.67 7.22 8.42
C GLY A 79 -2.24 6.41 9.58
N PRO A 80 -3.50 6.66 9.97
CA PRO A 80 -4.23 5.74 10.80
C PRO A 80 -4.39 4.39 10.10
N LEU A 81 -3.96 3.34 10.80
CA LEU A 81 -4.04 1.95 10.38
C LEU A 81 -5.26 1.28 11.03
N THR A 82 -6.03 0.54 10.22
CA THR A 82 -7.11 -0.31 10.69
C THR A 82 -6.79 -1.77 10.36
N PRO A 83 -6.51 -2.62 11.35
CA PRO A 83 -6.40 -4.06 11.16
C PRO A 83 -7.69 -4.65 10.62
N LYS A 84 -7.55 -5.53 9.62
CA LYS A 84 -8.65 -6.29 9.02
C LYS A 84 -8.27 -7.74 8.85
N VAL A 85 -9.29 -8.57 8.70
CA VAL A 85 -9.18 -9.94 8.23
C VAL A 85 -10.02 -10.04 6.96
N TRP A 86 -9.47 -10.67 5.93
CA TRP A 86 -10.24 -11.04 4.75
C TRP A 86 -10.18 -12.55 4.57
N THR A 87 -11.27 -13.10 4.05
CA THR A 87 -11.41 -14.52 3.81
C THR A 87 -11.40 -14.76 2.31
N ASP A 88 -10.54 -15.67 1.83
CA ASP A 88 -10.53 -16.04 0.42
C ASP A 88 -11.73 -16.93 0.07
N LYS A 89 -11.86 -17.26 -1.21
CA LYS A 89 -12.96 -18.11 -1.71
C LYS A 89 -12.90 -19.54 -1.15
N GLN A 90 -11.74 -19.96 -0.63
CA GLN A 90 -11.50 -21.27 -0.05
C GLN A 90 -11.77 -21.30 1.46
N GLY A 91 -12.16 -20.16 2.06
CA GLY A 91 -12.45 -20.04 3.49
C GLY A 91 -11.23 -19.76 4.36
N ALA A 92 -10.03 -19.59 3.79
CA ALA A 92 -8.85 -19.24 4.54
C ALA A 92 -8.85 -17.75 4.88
N SER A 93 -8.56 -17.43 6.13
CA SER A 93 -8.53 -16.05 6.64
C SER A 93 -7.10 -15.52 6.67
N TYR A 94 -6.92 -14.27 6.23
CA TYR A 94 -5.63 -13.61 6.17
C TYR A 94 -5.71 -12.21 6.80
N PRO A 95 -4.67 -11.78 7.51
CA PRO A 95 -4.57 -10.42 8.00
C PRO A 95 -4.39 -9.44 6.84
N ALA A 96 -4.89 -8.23 7.02
CA ALA A 96 -4.68 -7.08 6.16
C ALA A 96 -4.69 -5.78 6.99
N LEU A 97 -4.24 -4.69 6.39
CA LEU A 97 -4.38 -3.34 6.92
C LEU A 97 -5.11 -2.46 5.92
N ASP A 98 -5.96 -1.57 6.43
CA ASP A 98 -6.41 -0.40 5.69
C ASP A 98 -5.70 0.83 6.25
N VAL A 99 -5.28 1.74 5.38
CA VAL A 99 -4.57 2.97 5.73
C VAL A 99 -5.23 4.15 5.07
N VAL A 100 -5.53 5.19 5.86
CA VAL A 100 -5.85 6.50 5.31
C VAL A 100 -4.58 7.32 5.27
N ALA A 101 -3.98 7.46 4.09
CA ALA A 101 -2.70 8.13 3.90
C ALA A 101 -2.84 9.65 3.98
N TYR A 102 -2.12 10.28 4.91
CA TYR A 102 -1.94 11.74 4.93
C TYR A 102 -0.54 12.18 4.45
N ARG A 103 0.43 11.24 4.41
CA ARG A 103 1.74 11.40 3.75
C ARG A 103 2.12 10.14 3.00
N VAL A 104 2.69 10.32 1.81
CA VAL A 104 3.34 9.27 1.03
C VAL A 104 4.77 9.72 0.74
N LEU A 105 5.74 8.82 0.97
CA LEU A 105 7.11 8.98 0.50
C LEU A 105 7.40 7.83 -0.47
N ALA A 106 7.95 8.14 -1.62
CA ALA A 106 8.32 7.16 -2.62
C ALA A 106 9.61 7.59 -3.30
N LEU A 107 10.40 6.60 -3.72
CA LEU A 107 11.41 6.81 -4.75
C LEU A 107 10.79 6.26 -6.04
N PRO A 108 10.39 7.13 -6.99
CA PRO A 108 9.83 6.65 -8.25
C PRO A 108 10.87 5.80 -8.99
N ALA A 109 10.46 4.67 -9.58
CA ALA A 109 11.36 3.79 -10.34
C ALA A 109 12.11 4.54 -11.46
N GLN A 110 11.51 5.61 -11.99
CA GLN A 110 12.09 6.45 -13.01
C GLN A 110 12.92 7.57 -12.38
N VAL A 111 14.05 7.20 -11.79
CA VAL A 111 15.19 8.13 -11.72
C VAL A 111 15.54 8.42 -13.17
N HIS A 112 15.31 9.65 -13.60
CA HIS A 112 15.71 10.12 -14.92
C HIS A 112 17.13 9.60 -15.17
N ALA A 113 17.34 8.92 -16.30
CA ALA A 113 18.64 8.84 -16.95
C ALA A 113 19.04 10.27 -17.39
N ALA A 114 19.04 11.22 -16.45
CA ALA A 114 19.67 12.51 -16.59
C ALA A 114 21.15 12.16 -16.68
N GLU A 115 21.59 12.15 -17.92
CA GLU A 115 22.97 12.15 -18.35
C GLU A 115 23.81 12.89 -17.31
N PHE A 116 24.65 12.15 -16.60
CA PHE A 116 25.88 12.72 -16.08
C PHE A 116 26.75 13.00 -17.31
N ALA A 117 26.48 14.12 -17.97
CA ALA A 117 27.35 14.76 -18.94
C ALA A 117 28.18 15.84 -18.24
#